data_AF-A0A2J6JFD4-F1
#
_entry.id   AF-A0A2J6JFD4-F1
#
_cell.length_a   1.000
_cell.length_b   1.000
_cell.length_c   1.000
_cell.angle_alpha   90.00
_cell.angle_beta   90.00
_cell.angle_gamma   90.00
#
_symmetry.space_group_name_H-M   'P 1'
#
loop_
_entity.id
_entity.type
_entity.pdbx_description
1 polymer ?
#
loop_
_entity_poly.entity_id
_entity_poly.type
_entity_poly.pdbx_seq_one_letter_code
_entity_poly.pdbx_strand_id
1 'polypeptide(L)'
;DKVRRPAPATSERGTLWPYPPATGREGRLVVASLEVLSAGERMLQRGAYDEALSLFRRFIADRPDDPSLDRAHLGAGTALLHKPRCSTSAYHYFLAASDLARSDEVLQQAKAALRRIERLGPTSGGDC
;
A
#
# COMPACT_ATOMS: atom_id res chain seq x y z
N ASP A 1 -11.88 28.59 -67.27
CA ASP A 1 -10.86 29.00 -66.31
C ASP A 1 -11.24 28.48 -64.93
N LYS A 2 -10.37 27.60 -64.40
CA LYS A 2 -10.19 27.06 -63.03
C LYS A 2 -11.38 26.56 -62.20
N VAL A 3 -11.64 25.26 -62.40
CA VAL A 3 -11.99 24.27 -61.38
C VAL A 3 -11.07 24.36 -60.16
N ARG A 4 -11.62 24.34 -58.94
CA ARG A 4 -10.89 23.86 -57.75
C ARG A 4 -11.81 23.09 -56.80
N ARG A 5 -11.59 21.78 -56.75
CA ARG A 5 -12.15 20.81 -55.80
C ARG A 5 -11.57 21.02 -54.38
N PRO A 6 -12.23 20.52 -53.31
CA PRO A 6 -11.74 20.63 -51.94
C PRO A 6 -10.94 19.40 -51.44
N ALA A 7 -10.35 19.56 -50.24
CA ALA A 7 -9.71 18.59 -49.29
C ALA A 7 -8.15 18.56 -49.24
N PRO A 8 -7.52 18.03 -48.17
CA PRO A 8 -7.66 18.34 -46.73
C PRO A 8 -6.30 18.51 -46.00
N ALA A 9 -6.28 19.08 -44.78
CA ALA A 9 -5.19 18.92 -43.80
C ALA A 9 -5.73 19.32 -42.40
N THR A 10 -6.18 18.38 -41.56
CA THR A 10 -5.44 17.60 -40.54
C THR A 10 -4.89 18.40 -39.37
N SER A 11 -5.26 17.93 -38.17
CA SER A 11 -4.51 18.00 -36.90
C SER A 11 -4.62 19.37 -36.18
N GLU A 12 -4.96 19.52 -34.89
CA GLU A 12 -4.77 18.65 -33.73
C GLU A 12 -5.68 19.07 -32.57
N ARG A 13 -5.76 18.18 -31.58
CA ARG A 13 -6.18 18.37 -30.19
C ARG A 13 -7.66 18.11 -29.94
N GLY A 14 -7.93 16.81 -29.90
CA GLY A 14 -9.10 16.24 -29.26
C GLY A 14 -9.33 16.86 -27.89
N THR A 15 -10.54 17.37 -27.75
CA THR A 15 -11.12 17.93 -26.55
C THR A 15 -11.03 16.88 -25.43
N LEU A 16 -10.12 17.14 -24.50
CA LEU A 16 -10.00 16.46 -23.23
C LEU A 16 -11.36 16.49 -22.53
N TRP A 17 -11.97 15.33 -22.35
CA TRP A 17 -13.22 15.19 -21.61
C TRP A 17 -13.08 15.80 -20.21
N PRO A 18 -14.01 16.64 -19.73
CA PRO A 18 -13.94 17.18 -18.39
C PRO A 18 -14.40 16.07 -17.44
N TYR A 19 -13.45 15.25 -16.96
CA TYR A 19 -13.69 14.61 -15.67
C TYR A 19 -13.63 15.72 -14.62
N PRO A 20 -14.71 15.98 -13.86
CA PRO A 20 -14.58 16.82 -12.68
C PRO A 20 -13.56 16.18 -11.73
N PRO A 21 -12.73 16.97 -11.01
CA PRO A 21 -11.92 16.41 -9.95
C PRO A 21 -12.85 15.69 -8.99
N ALA A 22 -12.45 14.51 -8.50
CA ALA A 22 -13.21 13.76 -7.52
C ALA A 22 -13.24 14.49 -6.17
N THR A 23 -13.92 15.64 -6.09
CA THR A 23 -14.32 16.30 -4.86
C THR A 23 -15.57 15.61 -4.35
N GLY A 24 -15.36 14.43 -3.77
CA GLY A 24 -16.44 13.58 -3.27
C GLY A 24 -15.95 12.66 -2.18
N ARG A 25 -15.43 13.22 -1.08
CA ARG A 25 -15.29 12.52 0.20
C ARG A 25 -15.11 13.49 1.38
N GLU A 26 -15.76 14.64 1.31
CA GLU A 26 -15.98 15.48 2.49
C GLU A 26 -16.99 14.75 3.39
N GLY A 27 -16.52 14.24 4.53
CA GLY A 27 -17.35 13.49 5.47
C GLY A 27 -16.89 12.07 5.80
N ARG A 28 -15.73 11.61 5.32
CA ARG A 28 -15.05 10.52 6.04
C ARG A 28 -14.55 11.14 7.34
N LEU A 29 -15.17 10.78 8.47
CA LEU A 29 -14.61 11.03 9.80
C LEU A 29 -13.11 10.73 9.70
N VAL A 30 -12.27 11.75 9.83
CA VAL A 30 -10.82 11.59 9.78
C VAL A 30 -10.44 10.91 11.07
N VAL A 31 -10.56 9.58 11.07
CA VAL A 31 -10.07 8.76 12.18
C VAL A 31 -8.57 8.97 12.21
N ALA A 32 -8.06 9.42 13.36
CA ALA A 32 -6.66 9.70 13.56
C ALA A 32 -5.81 8.48 13.18
N SER A 33 -4.65 8.71 12.59
CA SER A 33 -3.81 7.64 12.08
C SER A 33 -3.45 6.62 13.16
N LEU A 34 -3.17 7.10 14.37
CA LEU A 34 -2.94 6.28 15.54
C LEU A 34 -4.13 5.36 15.87
N GLU A 35 -5.36 5.86 15.81
CA GLU A 35 -6.56 5.07 16.10
C GLU A 35 -6.74 3.91 15.10
N VAL A 36 -6.51 4.19 13.81
CA VAL A 36 -6.58 3.15 12.77
C VAL A 36 -5.49 2.10 12.99
N LEU A 37 -4.26 2.52 13.30
CA LEU A 37 -3.15 1.61 13.53
C LEU A 37 -3.33 0.77 14.78
N SER A 38 -3.75 1.37 15.90
CA SER A 38 -4.06 0.64 17.12
C SER A 38 -5.22 -0.34 16.95
N ALA A 39 -6.20 -0.04 16.08
CA ALA A 39 -7.21 -1.03 15.71
C ALA A 39 -6.60 -2.24 14.97
N GLY A 40 -5.71 -2.00 14.00
CA GLY A 40 -4.99 -3.06 13.30
C GLY A 40 -4.09 -3.89 14.22
N GLU A 41 -3.39 -3.26 15.16
CA GLU A 41 -2.58 -3.95 16.17
C GLU A 41 -3.42 -4.87 17.06
N ARG A 42 -4.59 -4.41 17.51
CA ARG A 42 -5.53 -5.26 18.26
C ARG A 42 -6.04 -6.44 17.42
N MET A 43 -6.26 -6.25 16.11
CA MET A 43 -6.63 -7.35 15.22
C MET A 43 -5.51 -8.39 15.12
N LEU A 44 -4.25 -7.95 14.99
CA LEU A 44 -3.09 -8.84 15.02
C LEU A 44 -3.01 -9.65 16.32
N GLN A 45 -3.20 -8.99 17.47
CA GLN A 45 -3.17 -9.64 18.79
C GLN A 45 -4.26 -10.71 18.95
N ARG A 46 -5.40 -10.55 18.26
CA ARG A 46 -6.52 -11.50 18.27
C ARG A 46 -6.40 -12.59 17.20
N GLY A 47 -5.36 -12.55 16.37
CA GLY A 47 -5.18 -13.46 15.24
C GLY A 47 -6.05 -13.17 14.02
N ALA A 48 -6.71 -12.01 13.97
CA ALA A 48 -7.53 -11.58 12.84
C ALA A 48 -6.66 -11.03 11.70
N TYR A 49 -5.79 -11.87 11.14
CA TYR A 49 -4.72 -11.46 10.23
C TYR A 49 -5.24 -10.91 8.90
N ASP A 50 -6.32 -11.45 8.35
CA ASP A 50 -6.92 -10.97 7.09
C ASP A 50 -7.56 -9.59 7.24
N GLU A 51 -8.25 -9.35 8.36
CA GLU A 51 -8.83 -8.05 8.69
C GLU A 51 -7.75 -7.01 8.93
N ALA A 52 -6.73 -7.36 9.72
CA ALA A 52 -5.58 -6.50 9.98
C ALA A 52 -4.89 -6.11 8.67
N LEU A 53 -4.60 -7.09 7.80
CA LEU A 53 -3.96 -6.86 6.51
C LEU A 53 -4.81 -5.93 5.63
N SER A 54 -6.12 -6.16 5.57
CA SER A 54 -7.04 -5.32 4.80
C SER A 54 -7.04 -3.88 5.31
N LEU A 55 -7.04 -3.69 6.63
CA LEU A 55 -7.00 -2.38 7.26
C LEU A 55 -5.68 -1.64 6.96
N PHE A 56 -4.53 -2.30 7.14
CA PHE A 56 -3.23 -1.70 6.88
C PHE A 56 -3.03 -1.36 5.40
N ARG A 57 -3.43 -2.25 4.48
CA ARG A 57 -3.36 -1.98 3.03
C ARG A 57 -4.22 -0.78 2.64
N ARG A 58 -5.43 -0.68 3.21
CA ARG A 58 -6.28 0.49 3.01
C ARG A 58 -5.65 1.75 3.58
N PHE A 59 -5.04 1.69 4.77
CA PHE A 59 -4.33 2.82 5.36
C PHE A 59 -3.23 3.34 4.43
N ILE A 60 -2.39 2.43 3.91
CA ILE A 60 -1.29 2.76 2.98
C ILE A 60 -1.83 3.39 1.69
N ALA A 61 -2.91 2.85 1.12
CA ALA A 61 -3.50 3.35 -0.12
C ALA A 61 -4.23 4.70 0.05
N ASP A 62 -4.95 4.88 1.16
CA ASP A 62 -5.70 6.11 1.44
C ASP A 62 -4.78 7.26 1.93
N ARG A 63 -3.58 6.96 2.45
CA ARG A 63 -2.68 7.96 3.07
C ARG A 63 -1.20 7.75 2.71
N PRO A 64 -0.80 7.94 1.44
CA PRO A 64 0.57 7.68 0.97
C PRO A 64 1.63 8.66 1.51
N ASP A 65 1.23 9.75 2.16
CA ASP A 65 2.14 10.74 2.76
C ASP A 65 2.07 10.76 4.31
N ASP A 66 1.37 9.80 4.92
CA ASP A 66 1.21 9.77 6.37
C ASP A 66 2.54 9.44 7.07
N PRO A 67 2.90 10.17 8.14
CA PRO A 67 4.13 9.88 8.88
C PRO A 67 4.16 8.50 9.54
N SER A 68 3.01 7.84 9.67
CA SER A 68 2.86 6.53 10.33
C SER A 68 2.84 5.35 9.34
N LEU A 69 3.24 5.59 8.08
CA LEU A 69 3.30 4.54 7.06
C LEU A 69 4.24 3.40 7.44
N ASP A 70 5.35 3.71 8.10
CA ASP A 70 6.30 2.71 8.60
C ASP A 70 5.62 1.66 9.51
N ARG A 71 4.77 2.11 10.43
CA ARG A 71 3.94 1.25 11.30
C ARG A 71 2.88 0.48 10.52
N ALA A 72 2.26 1.09 9.51
CA ALA A 72 1.27 0.41 8.66
C ALA A 72 1.92 -0.73 7.85
N HIS A 73 3.09 -0.49 7.27
CA HIS A 73 3.87 -1.49 6.56
C HIS A 73 4.33 -2.61 7.50
N LEU A 74 4.80 -2.28 8.70
CA LEU A 74 5.18 -3.26 9.72
C LEU A 74 3.99 -4.16 10.11
N GLY A 75 2.81 -3.56 10.31
CA GLY A 75 1.58 -4.29 10.62
C GLY A 75 1.13 -5.22 9.49
N ALA A 76 1.17 -4.75 8.23
CA ALA A 76 0.84 -5.55 7.06
C ALA A 76 1.80 -6.75 6.88
N GLY A 77 3.11 -6.53 7.05
CA GLY A 77 4.11 -7.60 7.02
C GLY A 77 3.86 -8.64 8.13
N THR A 78 3.54 -8.17 9.34
CA THR A 78 3.23 -9.04 10.49
C THR A 78 1.99 -9.88 10.24
N ALA A 79 0.94 -9.31 9.65
CA ALA A 79 -0.26 -10.05 9.25
C ALA A 79 0.08 -11.16 8.25
N LEU A 80 0.90 -10.85 7.24
CA LEU A 80 1.28 -11.81 6.18
C LEU A 80 2.17 -12.96 6.68
N LEU A 81 3.01 -12.75 7.70
CA LEU A 81 3.80 -13.83 8.29
C LEU A 81 2.96 -14.94 8.92
N HIS A 82 1.72 -14.64 9.31
CA HIS A 82 0.79 -15.62 9.87
C HIS A 82 -0.03 -16.33 8.80
N LYS A 83 0.15 -15.98 7.52
CA LYS A 83 -0.49 -16.63 6.38
C LYS A 83 0.50 -17.59 5.69
N PRO A 84 0.03 -18.78 5.27
CA PRO A 84 0.89 -19.71 4.55
C PRO A 84 1.35 -19.09 3.22
N ARG A 85 2.61 -19.33 2.84
CA ARG A 85 3.17 -18.99 1.50
C ARG A 85 3.11 -17.49 1.17
N CYS A 86 3.14 -16.64 2.20
CA CYS A 86 3.08 -15.18 2.08
C CYS A 86 4.39 -14.49 2.53
N SER A 87 5.47 -15.26 2.71
CA SER A 87 6.79 -14.78 3.18
C SER A 87 7.39 -13.71 2.27
N THR A 88 7.30 -13.90 0.95
CA THR A 88 7.79 -12.93 -0.05
C THR A 88 7.02 -11.61 0.01
N SER A 89 5.69 -11.66 0.13
CA SER A 89 4.88 -10.45 0.32
C SER A 89 5.22 -9.76 1.64
N ALA A 90 5.34 -10.53 2.73
CA ALA A 90 5.72 -10.01 4.04
C ALA A 90 7.11 -9.32 3.99
N TYR A 91 8.06 -9.90 3.27
CA TYR A 91 9.40 -9.35 3.08
C TYR A 91 9.35 -7.93 2.51
N HIS A 92 8.61 -7.71 1.42
CA HIS A 92 8.48 -6.38 0.82
C HIS A 92 7.83 -5.36 1.77
N TYR A 93 6.86 -5.78 2.59
CA TYR A 93 6.29 -4.91 3.60
C TYR A 93 7.31 -4.54 4.70
N PHE A 94 8.12 -5.48 5.17
CA PHE A 94 9.15 -5.16 6.17
C PHE A 94 10.31 -4.34 5.59
N LEU A 95 10.66 -4.52 4.32
CA LEU A 95 11.63 -3.67 3.64
C LEU A 95 11.13 -2.22 3.61
N ALA A 96 9.89 -2.02 3.14
CA ALA A 96 9.26 -0.69 3.15
C ALA A 96 9.17 -0.08 4.56
N ALA A 97 8.84 -0.89 5.58
CA ALA A 97 8.81 -0.43 6.97
C ALA A 97 10.21 0.01 7.46
N SER A 98 11.26 -0.72 7.08
CA SER A 98 12.65 -0.37 7.41
C SER A 98 13.09 0.92 6.71
N ASP A 99 12.73 1.11 5.44
CA ASP A 99 13.11 2.28 4.65
C ASP A 99 12.40 3.56 5.12
N LEU A 100 11.16 3.43 5.60
CA LEU A 100 10.34 4.53 6.08
C LEU A 100 10.49 4.79 7.59
N ALA A 101 11.22 3.93 8.31
CA ALA A 101 11.25 3.92 9.77
C ALA A 101 11.67 5.29 10.33
N ARG A 102 10.80 5.88 11.14
CA ARG A 102 11.08 7.14 11.86
C ARG A 102 11.52 6.93 13.30
N SER A 103 11.47 5.69 13.78
CA SER A 103 11.88 5.29 15.11
C SER A 103 12.76 4.05 15.06
N ASP A 104 13.70 3.95 16.01
CA ASP A 104 14.53 2.76 16.19
C ASP A 104 13.68 1.52 16.44
N GLU A 105 12.57 1.66 17.17
CA GLU A 105 11.67 0.53 17.47
C GLU A 105 11.14 -0.12 16.18
N VAL A 106 10.57 0.65 15.26
CA VAL A 106 10.04 0.14 13.99
C VAL A 106 11.17 -0.46 13.14
N LEU A 107 12.33 0.21 13.09
CA LEU A 107 13.49 -0.27 12.36
C LEU A 107 13.99 -1.63 12.87
N GLN A 108 14.09 -1.80 14.19
CA GLN A 108 14.56 -3.05 14.80
C GLN A 108 13.55 -4.18 14.58
N GLN A 109 12.25 -3.91 14.71
CA GLN A 109 11.20 -4.89 14.45
C GLN A 109 11.22 -5.35 12.99
N ALA A 110 11.28 -4.41 12.03
CA ALA A 110 11.35 -4.71 10.61
C ALA A 110 12.59 -5.56 10.27
N LYS A 111 13.78 -5.17 10.76
CA LYS A 111 15.03 -5.92 10.56
C LYS A 111 14.99 -7.31 11.19
N ALA A 112 14.40 -7.44 12.38
CA ALA A 112 14.25 -8.75 13.02
C ALA A 112 13.34 -9.68 12.20
N ALA A 113 12.27 -9.14 11.62
CA ALA A 113 11.37 -9.89 10.75
C ALA A 113 12.04 -10.30 9.43
N LEU A 114 12.77 -9.41 8.77
CA LEU A 114 13.54 -9.71 7.55
C LEU A 114 14.53 -10.86 7.79
N ARG A 115 15.32 -10.78 8.86
CA ARG A 115 16.25 -11.85 9.25
C ARG A 115 15.54 -13.17 9.55
N ARG A 116 14.30 -13.13 10.05
CA ARG A 116 13.50 -14.34 10.28
C ARG A 116 13.08 -14.96 8.95
N ILE A 117 12.61 -14.16 7.99
CA ILE A 117 12.23 -14.63 6.66
C ILE A 117 13.44 -15.22 5.93
N GLU A 118 14.58 -14.54 5.93
CA GLU A 118 15.81 -15.00 5.27
C GLU A 118 16.32 -16.33 5.83
N ARG A 119 16.23 -16.53 7.15
CA ARG A 119 16.62 -17.80 7.80
C ARG A 119 15.70 -18.97 7.48
N LEU A 120 14.44 -18.72 7.12
CA LEU A 120 13.53 -19.77 6.69
C LEU A 120 13.87 -20.30 5.28
N GLY A 121 14.75 -19.59 4.56
CA GLY A 121 15.11 -19.88 3.18
C GLY A 121 13.98 -19.55 2.20
N PRO A 122 14.27 -19.43 0.89
CA PRO A 122 13.20 -19.43 -0.11
C PRO A 122 12.47 -20.76 0.02
N THR A 123 11.19 -20.73 0.38
CA THR A 123 10.34 -21.92 0.34
C THR A 123 10.22 -22.33 -1.13
N SER A 124 11.11 -23.22 -1.57
CA SER A 124 11.00 -23.90 -2.86
C SER A 124 9.58 -24.44 -3.00
N GLY A 125 8.79 -23.87 -3.92
CA GLY A 125 7.49 -24.42 -4.29
C GLY A 125 6.31 -23.51 -4.05
N GLY A 126 6.32 -22.37 -4.74
CA GLY A 126 5.14 -21.56 -5.02
C GLY A 126 4.83 -20.59 -3.90
N ASP A 127 5.25 -19.36 -4.08
CA ASP A 127 4.59 -18.21 -3.49
C ASP A 127 3.62 -17.70 -4.57
N CYS A 128 2.49 -17.14 -4.16
CA CYS A 128 1.41 -16.71 -5.07
C CYS A 128 1.88 -15.81 -6.21
#